data_AF-A0A3D9ADV6-F1
#
_entry.id   AF-A0A3D9ADV6-F1
#
_cell.length_a   1.000
_cell.length_b   1.000
_cell.length_c   1.000
_cell.angle_alpha   90.00
_cell.angle_beta   90.00
_cell.angle_gamma   90.00
#
_symmetry.space_group_name_H-M   'P 1'
#
loop_
_entity.id
_entity.type
_entity.pdbx_description
1 polymer ?
#
loop_
_entity_poly.entity_id
_entity_poly.type
_entity_poly.pdbx_seq_one_letter_code
_entity_poly.pdbx_strand_id
1 'polypeptide(L)'
;MFLNVLIFGEDYNTNIDTGGVEPVYVSSISYGRMGVLSIETNELTETARTILNESFSKLFVNGESTLTQEERNFLDGADFNLYLIGGNGVTAVQSFQGYQSFVNHVAKGTFSKSQPGVPIFCSYSYLNDNSQVKTTFKYDIRKPPVYVRMVHDNIVSSGRNKNVDLRLNFYSSRSQTNMIAPPSIKFVIEKKLKKGVKGGGPTSNSWNYTETTEQITLQNAGLNTGMSIPNQPLTRVEGVCVPRGRFPCEFVSNYTENYTYRLLPSNNNTFIIID
;
A
#
# COMPACT_ATOMS: atom_id res chain seq x y z
N MET A 1 -34.80 -12.23 -17.01
CA MET A 1 -36.19 -11.77 -17.23
C MET A 1 -36.46 -10.73 -16.17
N PHE A 2 -36.44 -9.44 -16.54
CA PHE A 2 -36.71 -8.36 -15.60
C PHE A 2 -38.23 -8.22 -15.47
N LEU A 3 -38.76 -8.60 -14.31
CA LEU A 3 -40.14 -8.34 -13.96
C LEU A 3 -40.19 -6.92 -13.37
N ASN A 4 -40.61 -5.94 -14.17
CA ASN A 4 -40.95 -4.62 -13.67
C ASN A 4 -42.30 -4.73 -12.95
N VAL A 5 -42.29 -4.68 -11.62
CA VAL A 5 -43.50 -4.47 -10.82
C VAL A 5 -43.65 -2.96 -10.66
N LEU A 6 -44.55 -2.36 -11.44
CA LEU A 6 -45.09 -1.02 -11.20
C LEU A 6 -46.10 -1.13 -10.06
N ILE A 7 -45.76 -0.59 -8.89
CA ILE A 7 -46.74 -0.37 -7.83
C ILE A 7 -47.36 1.01 -8.08
N PHE A 8 -48.61 1.03 -8.55
CA PHE A 8 -49.41 2.26 -8.59
C PHE A 8 -49.94 2.54 -7.19
N GLY A 9 -49.68 3.74 -6.67
CA GLY A 9 -50.42 4.34 -5.58
C GLY A 9 -51.15 5.56 -6.11
N GLU A 10 -52.47 5.46 -6.30
CA GLU A 10 -53.33 6.63 -6.44
C GLU A 10 -53.55 7.26 -5.06
N ASP A 11 -53.11 8.51 -4.91
CA ASP A 11 -53.94 9.62 -4.42
C ASP A 11 -53.07 10.89 -4.35
N TYR A 12 -53.31 11.82 -5.27
CA TYR A 12 -52.67 13.13 -5.30
C TYR A 12 -53.26 14.03 -4.21
N ASN A 13 -52.56 14.16 -3.09
CA ASN A 13 -52.74 15.26 -2.16
C ASN A 13 -51.48 16.14 -2.19
N THR A 14 -51.58 17.32 -2.82
CA THR A 14 -50.45 18.21 -3.12
C THR A 14 -49.93 19.01 -1.92
N ASN A 15 -50.44 18.75 -0.72
CA ASN A 15 -50.04 19.45 0.52
C ASN A 15 -49.56 18.46 1.59
N ILE A 16 -48.47 17.73 1.31
CA ILE A 16 -47.70 17.09 2.37
C ILE A 16 -46.68 18.12 2.87
N ASP A 17 -46.92 18.69 4.06
CA ASP A 17 -45.86 19.37 4.81
C ASP A 17 -44.90 18.29 5.32
N THR A 18 -43.79 18.10 4.60
CA THR A 18 -42.81 17.08 4.94
C THR A 18 -41.80 17.53 5.99
N GLY A 19 -41.94 18.74 6.56
CA GLY A 19 -40.97 19.27 7.52
C GLY A 19 -39.55 19.37 6.94
N GLY A 20 -39.40 19.50 5.62
CA GLY A 20 -38.10 19.55 4.94
C GLY A 20 -37.55 18.19 4.47
N VAL A 21 -38.32 17.11 4.56
CA VAL A 21 -37.93 15.79 4.03
C VAL A 21 -38.54 15.60 2.64
N GLU A 22 -37.73 15.41 1.59
CA GLU A 22 -38.30 15.18 0.26
C GLU A 22 -38.89 13.76 0.15
N PRO A 23 -40.14 13.59 -0.30
CA PRO A 23 -40.75 12.27 -0.43
C PRO A 23 -40.11 11.51 -1.59
N VAL A 24 -39.86 10.21 -1.39
CA VAL A 24 -39.24 9.32 -2.37
C VAL A 24 -40.10 8.10 -2.60
N TYR A 25 -40.03 7.53 -3.80
CA TYR A 25 -40.65 6.25 -4.12
C TYR A 25 -39.59 5.24 -4.58
N VAL A 26 -39.90 3.96 -4.45
CA VAL A 26 -39.02 2.88 -4.93
C VAL A 26 -39.10 2.86 -6.45
N SER A 27 -38.01 3.23 -7.12
CA SER A 27 -37.93 3.27 -8.57
C SER A 27 -37.51 1.94 -9.18
N SER A 28 -36.79 1.10 -8.44
CA SER A 28 -36.48 -0.28 -8.86
C SER A 28 -36.12 -1.18 -7.68
N ILE A 29 -36.35 -2.49 -7.85
CA ILE A 29 -35.87 -3.54 -6.94
C ILE A 29 -35.16 -4.60 -7.78
N SER A 30 -33.91 -4.90 -7.44
CA SER A 30 -33.15 -6.00 -8.03
C SER A 30 -33.29 -7.25 -7.16
N TYR A 31 -33.75 -8.35 -7.78
CA TYR A 31 -33.88 -9.66 -7.14
C TYR A 31 -32.77 -10.58 -7.60
N GLY A 32 -32.18 -11.32 -6.66
CA GLY A 32 -31.11 -12.27 -6.97
C GLY A 32 -30.55 -12.96 -5.74
N ARG A 33 -29.24 -13.20 -5.78
CA ARG A 33 -28.44 -13.75 -4.69
C ARG A 33 -27.20 -12.87 -4.53
N MET A 34 -26.85 -12.53 -3.30
CA MET A 34 -25.65 -11.74 -3.01
C MET A 34 -24.68 -12.57 -2.18
N GLY A 35 -23.41 -12.57 -2.58
CA GLY A 35 -22.31 -13.18 -1.83
C GLY A 35 -21.30 -12.13 -1.42
N VAL A 36 -20.91 -12.11 -0.15
CA VAL A 36 -19.75 -11.35 0.35
C VAL A 36 -18.68 -12.38 0.69
N LEU A 37 -17.56 -12.31 -0.03
CA LEU A 37 -16.43 -13.22 0.13
C LEU A 37 -15.27 -12.49 0.83
N SER A 38 -14.80 -13.06 1.93
CA SER A 38 -13.52 -12.71 2.55
C SER A 38 -12.50 -13.80 2.23
N ILE A 39 -11.27 -13.38 1.96
CA ILE A 39 -10.15 -14.26 1.60
C ILE A 39 -9.00 -13.93 2.53
N GLU A 40 -8.53 -14.92 3.27
CA GLU A 40 -7.41 -14.81 4.20
C GLU A 40 -6.25 -15.64 3.68
N THR A 41 -5.08 -15.03 3.63
CA THR A 41 -3.86 -15.65 3.11
C THR A 41 -2.64 -15.06 3.80
N ASN A 42 -1.57 -15.86 3.91
CA ASN A 42 -0.27 -15.41 4.38
C ASN A 42 0.58 -14.78 3.25
N GLU A 43 0.06 -14.75 2.03
CA GLU A 43 0.70 -14.12 0.89
C GLU A 43 0.71 -12.60 1.00
N LEU A 44 1.67 -12.00 0.29
CA LEU A 44 1.82 -10.55 0.24
C LEU A 44 0.62 -9.91 -0.43
N THR A 45 0.21 -8.74 0.07
CA THR A 45 -1.00 -8.05 -0.43
C THR A 45 -0.96 -7.79 -1.95
N GLU A 46 0.20 -7.43 -2.51
CA GLU A 46 0.33 -7.17 -3.94
C GLU A 46 0.23 -8.45 -4.77
N THR A 47 0.98 -9.49 -4.38
CA THR A 47 0.92 -10.83 -5.00
C THR A 47 -0.49 -11.40 -4.93
N ALA A 48 -1.10 -11.40 -3.75
CA ALA A 48 -2.46 -11.88 -3.52
C ALA A 48 -3.47 -11.12 -4.38
N ARG A 49 -3.36 -9.79 -4.46
CA ARG A 49 -4.25 -8.97 -5.29
C ARG A 49 -4.13 -9.30 -6.77
N THR A 50 -2.90 -9.46 -7.27
CA THR A 50 -2.66 -9.81 -8.67
C THR A 50 -3.25 -11.18 -9.00
N ILE A 51 -2.88 -12.21 -8.24
CA ILE A 51 -3.37 -13.58 -8.44
C ILE A 51 -4.89 -13.66 -8.34
N LEU A 52 -5.50 -12.97 -7.36
CA LEU A 52 -6.96 -12.94 -7.21
C LEU A 52 -7.65 -12.27 -8.39
N ASN A 53 -7.15 -11.12 -8.86
CA ASN A 53 -7.74 -10.43 -10.01
C ASN A 53 -7.66 -11.27 -11.29
N GLU A 54 -6.52 -11.91 -11.54
CA GLU A 54 -6.32 -12.78 -12.70
C GLU A 54 -7.22 -14.01 -12.62
N SER A 55 -7.20 -14.71 -11.48
CA SER A 55 -8.04 -15.90 -11.25
C SER A 55 -9.53 -15.59 -11.40
N PHE A 56 -10.00 -14.49 -10.82
CA PHE A 56 -11.43 -14.14 -10.86
C PHE A 56 -11.86 -13.65 -12.24
N SER A 57 -10.99 -12.94 -12.96
CA SER A 57 -11.26 -12.55 -14.34
C SER A 57 -11.42 -13.79 -15.23
N LYS A 58 -10.52 -14.79 -15.10
CA LYS A 58 -10.63 -16.05 -15.83
C LYS A 58 -11.94 -16.79 -15.52
N LEU A 59 -12.24 -16.99 -14.23
CA LEU A 59 -13.38 -17.80 -13.80
C LEU A 59 -14.75 -17.15 -14.06
N PHE A 60 -14.89 -15.85 -13.82
CA PHE A 60 -16.19 -15.18 -13.80
C PHE A 60 -16.44 -14.25 -14.99
N VAL A 61 -15.39 -13.72 -15.63
CA VAL A 61 -15.53 -12.81 -16.77
C VAL A 61 -15.32 -13.54 -18.09
N ASN A 62 -14.24 -14.33 -18.20
CA ASN A 62 -13.89 -15.04 -19.43
C ASN A 62 -14.58 -16.41 -19.56
N GLY A 63 -15.09 -16.96 -18.45
CA GLY A 63 -15.67 -18.30 -18.41
C GLY A 63 -14.66 -19.42 -18.63
N GLU A 64 -13.38 -19.17 -18.37
CA GLU A 64 -12.32 -20.17 -18.44
C GLU A 64 -12.42 -21.13 -17.25
N SER A 65 -12.25 -22.42 -17.50
CA SER A 65 -12.28 -23.46 -16.46
C SER A 65 -10.90 -23.81 -15.90
N THR A 66 -9.83 -23.19 -16.43
CA THR A 66 -8.45 -23.57 -16.14
C THR A 66 -7.67 -22.42 -15.54
N LEU A 67 -7.11 -22.64 -14.36
CA LEU A 67 -6.14 -21.76 -13.72
C LEU A 67 -4.70 -22.21 -14.03
N THR A 68 -3.71 -21.35 -13.78
CA THR A 68 -2.29 -21.75 -13.74
C THR A 68 -2.00 -22.54 -12.46
N GLN A 69 -0.81 -23.16 -12.39
CA GLN A 69 -0.42 -23.89 -11.17
C GLN A 69 -0.21 -22.94 -9.99
N GLU A 70 0.31 -21.74 -10.24
CA GLU A 70 0.51 -20.70 -9.23
C GLU A 70 -0.83 -20.23 -8.65
N GLU A 71 -1.81 -19.94 -9.53
CA GLU A 71 -3.18 -19.56 -9.13
C GLU A 71 -3.85 -20.67 -8.31
N ARG A 72 -3.71 -21.94 -8.69
CA ARG A 72 -4.21 -23.08 -7.92
C ARG A 72 -3.58 -23.17 -6.54
N ASN A 73 -2.25 -23.14 -6.47
CA ASN A 73 -1.53 -23.25 -5.21
C ASN A 73 -1.90 -22.11 -4.25
N PHE A 74 -2.07 -20.89 -4.77
CA PHE A 74 -2.53 -19.74 -4.00
C PHE A 74 -3.93 -19.98 -3.41
N LEU A 75 -4.89 -20.40 -4.24
CA LEU A 75 -6.26 -20.63 -3.80
C LEU A 75 -6.37 -21.83 -2.84
N ASP A 76 -5.54 -22.85 -3.02
CA ASP A 76 -5.46 -24.01 -2.12
C ASP A 76 -4.89 -23.65 -0.74
N GLY A 77 -4.00 -22.66 -0.67
CA GLY A 77 -3.44 -22.13 0.58
C GLY A 77 -4.29 -21.06 1.27
N ALA A 78 -5.38 -20.59 0.65
CA ALA A 78 -6.21 -19.52 1.18
C ALA A 78 -7.45 -20.03 1.94
N ASP A 79 -7.83 -19.30 2.99
CA ASP A 79 -9.05 -19.52 3.74
C ASP A 79 -10.16 -18.59 3.22
N PHE A 80 -11.32 -19.16 2.91
CA PHE A 80 -12.46 -18.42 2.37
C PHE A 80 -13.61 -18.40 3.37
N ASN A 81 -14.15 -17.20 3.58
CA ASN A 81 -15.34 -16.99 4.38
C ASN A 81 -16.41 -16.34 3.49
N LEU A 82 -17.46 -17.09 3.17
CA LEU A 82 -18.52 -16.68 2.26
C LEU A 82 -19.81 -16.44 3.04
N TYR A 83 -20.33 -15.22 2.96
CA TYR A 83 -21.64 -14.85 3.47
C TYR A 83 -22.62 -14.72 2.30
N LEU A 84 -23.71 -15.50 2.32
CA LEU A 84 -24.68 -15.56 1.23
C LEU A 84 -26.07 -15.12 1.68
N ILE A 85 -26.67 -14.24 0.87
CA ILE A 85 -28.07 -13.81 0.97
C ILE A 85 -28.83 -14.31 -0.26
N GLY A 86 -29.92 -15.06 -0.04
CA GLY A 86 -30.78 -15.65 -1.07
C GLY A 86 -30.40 -17.08 -1.51
N GLY A 87 -31.39 -17.85 -1.99
CA GLY A 87 -31.28 -19.27 -2.35
C GLY A 87 -31.82 -20.22 -1.26
N ASN A 88 -31.47 -21.52 -1.34
CA ASN A 88 -31.87 -22.52 -0.33
C ASN A 88 -31.16 -22.25 1.02
N GLY A 89 -31.81 -21.49 1.91
CA GLY A 89 -31.30 -21.17 3.25
C GLY A 89 -30.93 -19.70 3.42
N VAL A 90 -31.97 -18.87 3.52
CA VAL A 90 -32.11 -17.40 3.70
C VAL A 90 -30.91 -16.57 4.20
N THR A 91 -29.97 -17.08 4.98
CA THR A 91 -28.65 -16.46 5.20
C THR A 91 -27.69 -17.54 5.68
N ALA A 92 -26.56 -17.75 4.99
CA ALA A 92 -25.59 -18.77 5.39
C ALA A 92 -24.16 -18.20 5.35
N VAL A 93 -23.43 -18.35 6.47
CA VAL A 93 -21.98 -18.21 6.52
C VAL A 93 -21.39 -19.58 6.26
N GLN A 94 -20.52 -19.69 5.27
CA GLN A 94 -19.80 -20.91 4.94
C GLN A 94 -18.30 -20.59 4.91
N SER A 95 -17.56 -21.24 5.80
CA SER A 95 -16.10 -21.24 5.77
C SER A 95 -15.64 -22.48 5.02
N PHE A 96 -14.74 -22.31 4.07
CA PHE A 96 -14.16 -23.41 3.32
C PHE A 96 -12.73 -23.10 2.89
N GLN A 97 -11.97 -24.15 2.63
CA GLN A 97 -10.58 -24.03 2.19
C GLN A 97 -10.44 -24.61 0.79
N GLY A 98 -9.59 -23.97 0.00
CA GLY A 98 -9.12 -24.45 -1.28
C GLY A 98 -10.02 -24.23 -2.50
N TYR A 99 -9.39 -24.37 -3.68
CA TYR A 99 -10.00 -24.03 -4.96
C TYR A 99 -11.25 -24.84 -5.29
N GLN A 100 -11.22 -26.15 -5.03
CA GLN A 100 -12.35 -27.03 -5.34
C GLN A 100 -13.60 -26.66 -4.53
N SER A 101 -13.41 -26.29 -3.26
CA SER A 101 -14.49 -25.83 -2.39
C SER A 101 -15.03 -24.49 -2.86
N PHE A 102 -14.15 -23.56 -3.25
CA PHE A 102 -14.51 -22.28 -3.85
C PHE A 102 -15.41 -22.43 -5.07
N VAL A 103 -15.04 -23.26 -6.06
CA VAL A 103 -15.86 -23.51 -7.25
C VAL A 103 -17.23 -24.08 -6.86
N ASN A 104 -17.27 -25.00 -5.90
CA ASN A 104 -18.52 -25.61 -5.47
C ASN A 104 -19.47 -24.64 -4.75
N HIS A 105 -18.94 -23.67 -4.01
CA HIS A 105 -19.74 -22.77 -3.17
C HIS A 105 -20.11 -21.46 -3.89
N VAL A 106 -19.23 -20.96 -4.75
CA VAL A 106 -19.40 -19.64 -5.41
C VAL A 106 -19.99 -19.78 -6.82
N ALA A 107 -19.55 -20.76 -7.62
CA ALA A 107 -19.91 -20.82 -9.04
C ALA A 107 -21.26 -21.52 -9.35
N LYS A 108 -21.82 -22.30 -8.41
CA LYS A 108 -22.99 -23.17 -8.65
C LYS A 108 -24.32 -22.63 -8.10
N GLY A 109 -24.64 -21.36 -8.35
CA GLY A 109 -25.97 -20.82 -8.06
C GLY A 109 -26.91 -20.94 -9.26
N THR A 110 -28.07 -21.60 -9.11
CA THR A 110 -29.10 -21.65 -10.16
C THR A 110 -30.38 -20.94 -9.72
N PHE A 111 -30.89 -20.07 -10.58
CA PHE A 111 -32.22 -19.47 -10.40
C PHE A 111 -33.29 -20.47 -10.85
N SER A 112 -34.28 -20.74 -10.01
CA SER A 112 -35.38 -21.64 -10.36
C SER A 112 -36.68 -21.22 -9.66
N LYS A 113 -37.81 -21.75 -10.12
CA LYS A 113 -39.12 -21.50 -9.46
C LYS A 113 -39.14 -21.95 -8.00
N SER A 114 -38.40 -23.01 -7.67
CA SER A 114 -38.26 -23.51 -6.29
C SER A 114 -37.19 -22.79 -5.47
N GLN A 115 -36.33 -21.98 -6.12
CA GLN A 115 -35.30 -21.16 -5.49
C GLN A 115 -35.37 -19.73 -6.07
N PRO A 116 -36.41 -18.95 -5.69
CA PRO A 116 -36.56 -17.60 -6.18
C PRO A 116 -35.44 -16.70 -5.66
N GLY A 117 -35.10 -15.66 -6.43
CA GLY A 117 -34.22 -14.60 -5.97
C GLY A 117 -34.88 -13.77 -4.86
N VAL A 118 -34.07 -13.24 -3.95
CA VAL A 118 -34.50 -12.31 -2.89
C VAL A 118 -34.15 -10.87 -3.28
N PRO A 119 -34.84 -9.84 -2.75
CA PRO A 119 -34.40 -8.46 -2.94
C PRO A 119 -32.97 -8.28 -2.43
N ILE A 120 -32.06 -7.80 -3.27
CA ILE A 120 -30.64 -7.56 -2.91
C ILE A 120 -30.25 -6.08 -3.04
N PHE A 121 -31.00 -5.31 -3.82
CA PHE A 121 -30.75 -3.88 -4.01
C PHE A 121 -32.05 -3.16 -4.37
N CYS A 122 -32.21 -1.93 -3.91
CA CYS A 122 -33.30 -1.05 -4.32
C CYS A 122 -32.77 0.35 -4.64
N SER A 123 -33.40 1.00 -5.62
CA SER A 123 -33.16 2.41 -5.93
C SER A 123 -34.39 3.23 -5.60
N TYR A 124 -34.16 4.49 -5.26
CA TYR A 124 -35.21 5.45 -4.95
C TYR A 124 -35.10 6.65 -5.89
N SER A 125 -36.25 7.24 -6.20
CA SER A 125 -36.35 8.49 -6.93
C SER A 125 -37.20 9.48 -6.14
N TYR A 126 -36.89 10.77 -6.24
CA TYR A 126 -37.69 11.81 -5.62
C TYR A 126 -39.04 11.95 -6.33
N LEU A 127 -40.11 12.16 -5.55
CA LEU A 127 -41.46 12.29 -6.08
C LEU A 127 -41.67 13.60 -6.86
N ASN A 128 -40.91 14.65 -6.53
CA ASN A 128 -41.07 15.98 -7.11
C ASN A 128 -40.53 16.09 -8.55
N ASP A 129 -39.40 15.43 -8.85
CA ASP A 129 -38.68 15.61 -10.12
C ASP A 129 -38.23 14.28 -10.77
N ASN A 130 -38.54 13.14 -10.15
CA ASN A 130 -38.14 11.79 -10.57
C ASN A 130 -36.62 11.55 -10.62
N SER A 131 -35.80 12.45 -10.10
CA SER A 131 -34.36 12.29 -10.07
C SER A 131 -33.95 11.21 -9.06
N GLN A 132 -32.85 10.51 -9.34
CA GLN A 132 -32.38 9.41 -8.51
C GLN A 132 -31.82 9.92 -7.18
N VAL A 133 -32.26 9.31 -6.08
CA VAL A 133 -31.71 9.59 -4.74
C VAL A 133 -30.28 9.07 -4.68
N LYS A 134 -29.35 9.94 -4.28
CA LYS A 134 -27.94 9.61 -4.09
C LYS A 134 -27.57 9.80 -2.63
N THR A 135 -27.09 8.73 -2.00
CA THR A 135 -26.54 8.83 -0.64
C THR A 135 -25.04 9.08 -0.72
N THR A 136 -24.58 10.18 -0.15
CA THR A 136 -23.14 10.48 -0.06
C THR A 136 -22.63 10.05 1.30
N PHE A 137 -21.72 9.08 1.32
CA PHE A 137 -21.02 8.68 2.54
C PHE A 137 -19.63 9.31 2.54
N LYS A 138 -19.28 9.95 3.67
CA LYS A 138 -17.90 10.33 3.99
C LYS A 138 -17.45 9.46 5.15
N TYR A 139 -16.32 8.78 4.99
CA TYR A 139 -15.71 7.98 6.05
C TYR A 139 -14.23 8.30 6.12
N ASP A 140 -13.71 8.42 7.35
CA ASP A 140 -12.30 8.67 7.61
C ASP A 140 -11.64 7.36 8.07
N ILE A 141 -10.75 6.82 7.24
CA ILE A 141 -9.91 5.68 7.63
C ILE A 141 -8.67 6.23 8.33
N ARG A 142 -8.61 6.08 9.66
CA ARG A 142 -7.40 6.39 10.43
C ARG A 142 -6.38 5.27 10.24
N LYS A 143 -5.32 5.54 9.47
CA LYS A 143 -4.15 4.66 9.41
C LYS A 143 -3.17 5.07 10.51
N PRO A 144 -2.77 4.17 11.42
CA PRO A 144 -1.73 4.50 12.39
C PRO A 144 -0.44 4.85 11.62
N PRO A 145 0.35 5.83 12.10
CA PRO A 145 1.60 6.19 11.46
C PRO A 145 2.62 5.08 11.62
N VAL A 146 3.49 4.91 10.63
CA VAL A 146 4.68 4.07 10.77
C VAL A 146 5.74 4.85 11.54
N TYR A 147 6.35 4.26 12.55
CA TYR A 147 7.50 4.86 13.23
C TYR A 147 8.79 4.36 12.58
N VAL A 148 9.71 5.27 12.27
CA VAL A 148 10.90 4.96 11.49
C VAL A 148 12.14 5.44 12.23
N ARG A 149 13.12 4.55 12.40
CA ARG A 149 14.48 4.92 12.85
C ARG A 149 15.46 4.69 11.71
N MET A 150 16.26 5.69 11.39
CA MET A 150 17.42 5.54 10.50
C MET A 150 18.68 5.30 11.35
N VAL A 151 19.44 4.27 11.01
CA VAL A 151 20.71 3.95 11.67
C VAL A 151 21.83 3.81 10.65
N HIS A 152 23.04 4.14 11.09
CA HIS A 152 24.28 3.85 10.37
C HIS A 152 24.76 2.47 10.80
N ASP A 153 24.83 1.53 9.87
CA ASP A 153 25.25 0.15 10.10
C ASP A 153 26.48 -0.19 9.25
N ASN A 154 27.23 -1.22 9.61
CA ASN A 154 28.38 -1.73 8.85
C ASN A 154 29.35 -0.66 8.31
N ILE A 155 29.93 0.18 9.18
CA ILE A 155 30.91 1.17 8.73
C ILE A 155 32.19 0.45 8.29
N VAL A 156 32.47 0.45 6.99
CA VAL A 156 33.67 -0.17 6.40
C VAL A 156 34.70 0.91 6.06
N SER A 157 35.96 0.67 6.40
CA SER A 157 37.09 1.54 6.03
C SER A 157 37.98 0.86 5.01
N SER A 158 38.26 1.54 3.89
CA SER A 158 39.23 1.11 2.88
C SER A 158 40.27 2.20 2.70
N GLY A 159 41.45 2.00 3.28
CA GLY A 159 42.47 3.05 3.42
C GLY A 159 41.93 4.23 4.23
N ARG A 160 41.79 5.40 3.59
CA ARG A 160 41.27 6.63 4.21
C ARG A 160 39.80 6.89 3.90
N ASN A 161 39.17 6.03 3.11
CA ASN A 161 37.79 6.15 2.70
C ASN A 161 36.90 5.33 3.63
N LYS A 162 35.74 5.87 4.00
CA LYS A 162 34.75 5.18 4.82
C LYS A 162 33.42 5.08 4.08
N ASN A 163 32.79 3.92 4.18
CA ASN A 163 31.44 3.66 3.68
C ASN A 163 30.56 3.17 4.83
N VAL A 164 29.25 3.29 4.67
CA VAL A 164 28.25 2.94 5.67
C VAL A 164 27.02 2.36 4.99
N ASP A 165 26.35 1.43 5.64
CA ASP A 165 25.02 0.98 5.25
C ASP A 165 23.99 1.85 5.97
N LEU A 166 23.07 2.46 5.23
CA LEU A 166 21.95 3.20 5.80
C LEU A 166 20.79 2.25 6.00
N ARG A 167 20.38 2.00 7.24
CA ARG A 167 19.26 1.10 7.55
C ARG A 167 18.09 1.87 8.13
N LEU A 168 16.92 1.71 7.51
CA LEU A 168 15.63 2.15 8.03
C LEU A 168 14.95 0.97 8.71
N ASN A 169 14.60 1.11 9.99
CA ASN A 169 13.81 0.14 10.73
C ASN A 169 12.39 0.68 10.94
N PHE A 170 11.39 -0.19 10.78
CA PHE A 170 9.97 0.16 10.79
C PHE A 170 9.25 -0.42 12.01
N TYR A 171 8.45 0.41 12.68
CA TYR A 171 7.74 0.05 13.90
C TYR A 171 6.30 0.55 13.91
N SER A 172 5.42 -0.22 14.54
CA SER A 172 3.99 0.15 14.71
C SER A 172 3.74 1.10 15.89
N SER A 173 4.74 1.29 16.75
CA SER A 173 4.64 2.12 17.94
C SER A 173 5.98 2.76 18.31
N ARG A 174 5.95 3.79 19.16
CA ARG A 174 7.16 4.38 19.77
C ARG A 174 7.93 3.39 20.65
N SER A 175 7.25 2.35 21.15
CA SER A 175 7.86 1.23 21.89
C SER A 175 8.60 0.24 20.99
N GLN A 176 8.71 0.54 19.69
CA GLN A 176 9.55 -0.19 18.72
C GLN A 176 9.09 -1.62 18.43
N THR A 177 7.78 -1.86 18.45
CA THR A 177 7.24 -3.12 17.95
C THR A 177 7.43 -3.21 16.44
N ASN A 178 8.20 -4.19 15.96
CA ASN A 178 8.50 -4.36 14.54
C ASN A 178 7.21 -4.45 13.71
N MET A 179 7.20 -3.77 12.56
CA MET A 179 6.12 -3.89 11.58
C MET A 179 6.68 -3.85 10.16
N ILE A 180 5.89 -4.34 9.21
CA ILE A 180 6.16 -4.15 7.79
C ILE A 180 5.56 -2.81 7.36
N ALA A 181 6.38 -1.89 6.87
CA ALA A 181 5.89 -0.62 6.33
C ALA A 181 5.12 -0.86 5.01
N PRO A 182 3.94 -0.23 4.81
CA PRO A 182 3.20 -0.34 3.55
C PRO A 182 4.02 0.14 2.34
N PRO A 183 3.96 -0.54 1.18
CA PRO A 183 4.70 -0.14 -0.03
C PRO A 183 4.35 1.25 -0.57
N SER A 184 3.18 1.78 -0.22
CA SER A 184 2.75 3.12 -0.60
C SER A 184 3.51 4.25 0.10
N ILE A 185 4.23 3.97 1.20
CA ILE A 185 4.98 4.98 1.93
C ILE A 185 6.35 5.20 1.25
N LYS A 186 6.62 6.46 0.92
CA LYS A 186 7.92 6.92 0.40
C LYS A 186 8.75 7.52 1.53
N PHE A 187 9.98 7.03 1.68
CA PHE A 187 10.98 7.58 2.60
C PHE A 187 11.99 8.38 1.80
N VAL A 188 12.26 9.61 2.21
CA VAL A 188 13.22 10.49 1.52
C VAL A 188 14.40 10.75 2.43
N ILE A 189 15.59 10.36 1.98
CA ILE A 189 16.85 10.63 2.66
C ILE A 189 17.53 11.79 1.94
N GLU A 190 17.81 12.85 2.69
CA GLU A 190 18.69 13.94 2.25
C GLU A 190 20.13 13.50 2.45
N LYS A 191 20.91 13.49 1.36
CA LYS A 191 22.35 13.32 1.38
C LYS A 191 23.00 14.65 1.08
N LYS A 192 23.81 15.14 2.02
CA LYS A 192 24.64 16.33 1.84
C LYS A 192 26.09 15.93 1.69
N LEU A 193 26.76 16.51 0.70
CA LEU A 193 28.18 16.37 0.47
C LEU A 193 28.84 17.72 0.76
N LYS A 194 29.78 17.73 1.70
CA LYS A 194 30.73 18.82 1.89
C LYS A 194 32.08 18.41 1.29
N LYS A 195 32.41 19.02 0.15
CA LYS A 195 33.65 18.80 -0.59
C LYS A 195 34.63 19.92 -0.28
N GLY A 196 35.88 19.57 0.01
CA GLY A 196 37.00 20.48 0.26
C GLY A 196 38.13 20.20 -0.72
N VAL A 197 38.68 21.25 -1.34
CA VAL A 197 39.84 21.18 -2.23
C VAL A 197 40.85 22.25 -1.85
N LYS A 198 42.14 21.91 -1.78
CA LYS A 198 43.18 22.90 -1.48
C LYS A 198 43.42 23.87 -2.63
N GLY A 199 43.45 25.17 -2.32
CA GLY A 199 43.85 26.22 -3.25
C GLY A 199 45.37 26.42 -3.23
N GLY A 200 46.04 26.27 -4.37
CA GLY A 200 47.49 26.51 -4.49
C GLY A 200 48.40 25.30 -4.27
N GLY A 201 47.88 24.08 -4.41
CA GLY A 201 48.67 22.85 -4.39
C GLY A 201 48.67 22.09 -3.05
N PRO A 202 49.35 20.93 -2.98
CA PRO A 202 49.15 19.96 -1.88
C PRO A 202 49.57 20.44 -0.50
N THR A 203 50.61 21.28 -0.41
CA THR A 203 51.16 21.80 0.84
C THR A 203 50.47 23.08 1.32
N SER A 204 49.54 23.63 0.54
CA SER A 204 48.77 24.81 0.93
C SER A 204 47.90 24.54 2.16
N ASN A 205 47.67 25.56 2.98
CA ASN A 205 46.71 25.51 4.09
C ASN A 205 45.34 26.10 3.71
N SER A 206 45.21 26.65 2.49
CA SER A 206 43.96 27.24 2.01
C SER A 206 43.03 26.16 1.45
N TRP A 207 41.80 26.10 1.97
CA TRP A 207 40.77 25.16 1.52
C TRP A 207 39.56 25.91 0.96
N ASN A 208 39.12 25.48 -0.21
CA ASN A 208 37.85 25.89 -0.80
C ASN A 208 36.81 24.79 -0.56
N TYR A 209 35.68 25.16 0.03
CA TYR A 209 34.60 24.22 0.30
C TYR A 209 33.39 24.50 -0.58
N THR A 210 32.77 23.42 -1.06
CA THR A 210 31.49 23.44 -1.79
C THR A 210 30.54 22.43 -1.16
N GLU A 211 29.27 22.80 -1.05
CA GLU A 211 28.22 21.91 -0.53
C GLU A 211 27.20 21.59 -1.61
N THR A 212 26.88 20.30 -1.75
CA THR A 212 25.80 19.82 -2.63
C THR A 212 24.83 18.97 -1.83
N THR A 213 23.56 19.02 -2.22
CA THR A 213 22.49 18.25 -1.58
C THR A 213 21.75 17.44 -2.64
N GLU A 214 21.55 16.15 -2.40
CA GLU A 214 20.72 15.28 -3.22
C GLU A 214 19.70 14.53 -2.35
N GLN A 215 18.61 14.08 -2.97
CA GLN A 215 17.56 13.32 -2.30
C GLN A 215 17.49 11.91 -2.86
N ILE A 216 17.43 10.93 -1.96
CA ILE A 216 17.25 9.52 -2.29
C ILE A 216 15.85 9.13 -1.82
N THR A 217 15.00 8.68 -2.74
CA THR A 217 13.64 8.22 -2.42
C THR A 217 13.60 6.70 -2.42
N LEU A 218 13.00 6.14 -1.37
CA LEU A 218 12.92 4.72 -1.10
C LEU A 218 11.47 4.30 -0.80
N GLN A 219 11.14 3.05 -1.10
CA GLN A 219 9.88 2.42 -0.72
C GLN A 219 10.17 0.99 -0.23
N ASN A 220 9.44 0.54 0.80
CA ASN A 220 9.51 -0.84 1.25
C ASN A 220 8.78 -1.74 0.25
N ALA A 221 9.35 -2.87 -0.15
CA ALA A 221 8.67 -3.84 -1.00
C ALA A 221 7.51 -4.58 -0.27
N GLY A 222 7.24 -4.26 1.00
CA GLY A 222 6.20 -4.91 1.80
C GLY A 222 6.62 -6.26 2.37
N LEU A 223 7.91 -6.59 2.34
CA LEU A 223 8.45 -7.89 2.76
C LEU A 223 9.05 -7.88 4.15
N ASN A 224 9.70 -6.77 4.51
CA ASN A 224 10.62 -6.70 5.64
C ASN A 224 10.22 -5.60 6.62
N THR A 225 10.67 -5.77 7.87
CA THR A 225 10.53 -4.80 8.97
C THR A 225 11.57 -3.68 8.90
N GLY A 226 12.31 -3.61 7.81
CA GLY A 226 13.30 -2.58 7.54
C GLY A 226 13.81 -2.68 6.11
N MET A 227 14.59 -1.68 5.71
CA MET A 227 15.27 -1.65 4.43
C MET A 227 16.65 -1.02 4.57
N SER A 228 17.57 -1.38 3.69
CA SER A 228 18.94 -0.86 3.71
C SER A 228 19.35 -0.32 2.35
N ILE A 229 20.06 0.82 2.37
CA ILE A 229 20.89 1.25 1.24
C ILE A 229 22.34 0.93 1.61
N PRO A 230 22.92 -0.12 1.05
CA PRO A 230 24.29 -0.49 1.39
C PRO A 230 25.31 0.47 0.79
N ASN A 231 26.51 0.43 1.35
CA ASN A 231 27.75 0.93 0.75
C ASN A 231 27.72 2.43 0.38
N GLN A 232 27.06 3.24 1.19
CA GLN A 232 26.99 4.68 1.01
C GLN A 232 28.30 5.36 1.47
N PRO A 233 28.85 6.33 0.71
CA PRO A 233 30.08 7.00 1.11
C PRO A 233 29.86 7.82 2.39
N LEU A 234 30.76 7.71 3.37
CA LEU A 234 30.75 8.52 4.58
C LEU A 234 31.86 9.58 4.53
N THR A 235 33.08 9.15 4.20
CA THR A 235 34.22 10.06 3.97
C THR A 235 35.07 9.60 2.80
N ARG A 236 35.58 10.55 2.01
CA ARG A 236 36.67 10.32 1.04
C ARG A 236 37.81 11.27 1.31
N VAL A 237 39.03 10.77 1.25
CA VAL A 237 40.23 11.59 1.42
C VAL A 237 41.25 11.20 0.36
N GLU A 238 41.62 12.16 -0.47
CA GLU A 238 42.72 12.03 -1.41
C GLU A 238 43.82 13.03 -1.09
N GLY A 239 45.02 12.68 -1.52
CA GLY A 239 46.23 13.40 -1.19
C GLY A 239 47.41 12.82 -1.92
N VAL A 240 48.53 13.49 -1.74
CA VAL A 240 49.81 13.07 -2.31
C VAL A 240 50.79 12.81 -1.19
N CYS A 241 51.76 11.95 -1.46
CA CYS A 241 52.89 11.76 -0.59
C CYS A 241 53.94 12.84 -0.91
N VAL A 242 54.18 13.75 0.02
CA VAL A 242 55.15 14.85 -0.14
C VAL A 242 56.47 14.44 0.53
N PRO A 243 57.61 14.41 -0.19
CA PRO A 243 58.90 14.05 0.39
C PRO A 243 59.31 14.98 1.54
N ARG A 244 59.88 14.41 2.62
CA ARG A 244 60.43 15.17 3.76
C ARG A 244 61.94 14.94 3.90
N GLY A 245 62.71 15.45 2.93
CA GLY A 245 64.17 15.35 2.97
C GLY A 245 64.63 13.89 3.08
N ARG A 246 65.29 13.52 4.19
CA ARG A 246 65.77 12.15 4.45
C ARG A 246 64.71 11.21 5.04
N PHE A 247 63.51 11.69 5.36
CA PHE A 247 62.44 10.90 5.96
C PHE A 247 61.46 10.36 4.90
N PRO A 248 60.71 9.29 5.22
CA PRO A 248 59.59 8.83 4.40
C PRO A 248 58.63 9.98 4.08
N CYS A 249 58.01 9.93 2.90
CA CYS A 249 57.10 10.97 2.46
C CYS A 249 55.87 11.06 3.39
N GLU A 250 55.42 12.28 3.66
CA GLU A 250 54.24 12.55 4.47
C GLU A 250 53.01 12.62 3.57
N PHE A 251 51.94 11.91 3.93
CA PHE A 251 50.68 12.05 3.23
C PHE A 251 50.04 13.39 3.59
N VAL A 252 49.79 14.21 2.58
CA VAL A 252 49.09 15.48 2.74
C VAL A 252 47.81 15.43 1.92
N SER A 253 46.66 15.56 2.59
CA SER A 253 45.38 15.63 1.90
C SER A 253 45.28 16.93 1.11
N ASN A 254 44.80 16.83 -0.13
CA ASN A 254 44.44 17.98 -0.96
C ASN A 254 42.96 17.95 -1.37
N TYR A 255 42.26 16.87 -1.02
CA TYR A 255 40.86 16.63 -1.33
C TYR A 255 40.17 15.92 -0.16
N THR A 256 38.99 16.39 0.21
CA THR A 256 38.14 15.73 1.21
C THR A 256 36.68 15.79 0.80
N GLU A 257 35.95 14.70 1.02
CA GLU A 257 34.50 14.67 0.96
C GLU A 257 33.97 14.13 2.28
N ASN A 258 32.99 14.82 2.85
CA ASN A 258 32.24 14.37 4.01
C ASN A 258 30.76 14.32 3.63
N TYR A 259 30.15 13.16 3.84
CA TYR A 259 28.75 12.91 3.52
C TYR A 259 27.95 12.81 4.81
N THR A 260 26.80 13.47 4.84
CA THR A 260 25.82 13.34 5.93
C THR A 260 24.47 12.93 5.38
N TYR A 261 23.82 12.01 6.07
CA TYR A 261 22.52 11.46 5.71
C TYR A 261 21.48 11.85 6.75
N ARG A 262 20.32 12.32 6.29
CA ARG A 262 19.20 12.69 7.16
C ARG A 262 17.89 12.20 6.56
N LEU A 263 17.12 11.42 7.31
CA LEU A 263 15.75 11.09 6.95
C LEU A 263 14.88 12.36 7.06
N LEU A 264 14.18 12.71 5.99
CA LEU A 264 13.26 13.84 5.95
C LEU A 264 11.87 13.44 6.46
N PRO A 265 11.12 14.35 7.12
CA PRO A 265 9.77 14.06 7.59
C PRO A 265 8.79 13.83 6.43
N SER A 266 7.71 13.10 6.69
CA SER A 266 6.61 12.91 5.73
C SER A 266 5.76 14.17 5.59
N ASN A 267 5.41 14.54 4.36
CA ASN A 267 4.53 15.67 4.09
C ASN A 267 3.09 15.47 4.62
N ASN A 268 2.64 14.22 4.77
CA ASN A 268 1.26 13.88 5.16
C ASN A 268 1.19 13.08 6.47
N ASN A 269 2.23 13.13 7.32
CA ASN A 269 2.34 12.35 8.55
C ASN A 269 2.14 10.83 8.33
N THR A 270 2.48 10.31 7.16
CA THR A 270 2.40 8.86 6.87
C THR A 270 3.38 8.05 7.72
N PHE A 271 4.46 8.69 8.17
CA PHE A 271 5.39 8.13 9.14
C PHE A 271 5.92 9.21 10.09
N ILE A 272 6.41 8.76 11.25
CA ILE A 272 7.02 9.57 12.30
C ILE A 272 8.47 9.09 12.47
N ILE A 273 9.42 10.02 12.44
CA ILE A 273 10.82 9.72 12.71
C ILE A 273 11.00 9.60 14.24
N ILE A 274 11.70 8.57 14.66
CA ILE A 274 12.10 8.37 16.05
C ILE A 274 13.63 8.27 16.13
N ASP A 275 14.18 8.87 17.18
CA ASP A 275 15.62 8.81 17.50
C ASP A 275 15.99 7.46 18.09
#